data_AF-A0A8C4QFF3-F1
#
_entry.id   AF-A0A8C4QFF3-F1
#
_cell.length_a   1.000
_cell.length_b   1.000
_cell.length_c   1.000
_cell.angle_alpha   90.00
_cell.angle_beta   90.00
_cell.angle_gamma   90.00
#
_symmetry.space_group_name_H-M   'P 1'
#
loop_
_entity.id
_entity.type
_entity.pdbx_description
1 polymer ?
#
loop_
_entity_poly.entity_id
_entity_poly.type
_entity_poly.pdbx_seq_one_letter_code
_entity_poly.pdbx_strand_id
1 'polypeptide(L)'
;MAVASPSRGHSHRPTAAHSVVLVCLYLNIWTCTSGECVASDTNSSEESPWQPYLLKISKALREYKPCTQANCSCHRRCSGVEHFILEIISGLPDMEMVINVRDYPQVTSWMPLQPIFSFSKTSEYKDIMYPAWTFWEGGPALWPLYPTGIGRWDIMRKDLKIAAEKWPWEKKKAIAFFRGSRTSPERDPLILLSRGEPSLIDAAYTKNQAWKSEKDTLGRPPAEEVSLVDHCKFKYLFNFRGVAASFRLKHLFLCNSLVFHVGDEWLEFFYPQLHPWVHYIPVTHDLTDVRKLLDFVKENDAAAQEIKNRGHQFVTEHLRMEDVSCYWKTLLLEYAKLLTYVPTWRKDYHEILSPAQSKSEL
;
A
#
# COMPACT_ATOMS: atom_id res chain seq x y z
N MET A 1 -29.38 -16.65 52.70
CA MET A 1 -29.04 -16.01 53.99
C MET A 1 -27.67 -15.37 53.84
N ALA A 2 -27.59 -14.06 54.03
CA ALA A 2 -26.37 -13.27 53.96
C ALA A 2 -25.51 -13.47 55.21
N VAL A 3 -24.17 -13.39 55.07
CA VAL A 3 -23.29 -12.85 56.12
C VAL A 3 -22.24 -11.97 55.44
N ALA A 4 -22.03 -10.80 56.04
CA ALA A 4 -21.28 -9.66 55.55
C ALA A 4 -19.78 -9.67 55.94
N SER A 5 -18.99 -9.04 55.08
CA SER A 5 -17.65 -8.40 55.24
C SER A 5 -17.50 -7.55 56.53
N PRO A 6 -16.29 -7.08 56.98
CA PRO A 6 -15.24 -6.49 56.13
C PRO A 6 -13.74 -6.49 56.54
N SER A 7 -12.92 -6.12 55.54
CA SER A 7 -11.63 -5.37 55.59
C SER A 7 -10.39 -6.06 56.17
N ARG A 8 -9.15 -5.89 55.70
CA ARG A 8 -8.52 -5.06 54.66
C ARG A 8 -7.07 -5.58 54.50
N GLY A 9 -6.48 -5.41 53.31
CA GLY A 9 -5.03 -5.16 53.19
C GLY A 9 -4.21 -6.19 52.41
N HIS A 10 -4.22 -6.08 51.07
CA HIS A 10 -3.08 -5.59 50.28
C HIS A 10 -3.43 -5.70 48.79
N SER A 11 -3.56 -4.53 48.16
CA SER A 11 -3.88 -4.39 46.74
C SER A 11 -2.63 -4.66 45.91
N HIS A 12 -2.57 -5.79 45.21
CA HIS A 12 -1.85 -5.86 43.95
C HIS A 12 -2.63 -5.02 42.92
N ARG A 13 -2.04 -3.91 42.47
CA ARG A 13 -2.52 -3.19 41.29
C ARG A 13 -2.26 -4.07 40.05
N PRO A 14 -3.25 -4.28 39.16
CA PRO A 14 -2.96 -4.71 37.81
C PRO A 14 -2.20 -3.57 37.10
N THR A 15 -1.16 -3.93 36.39
CA THR A 15 -0.43 -3.06 35.46
C THR A 15 -1.41 -2.38 34.51
N ALA A 16 -1.30 -1.05 34.39
CA ALA A 16 -2.09 -0.25 33.45
C ALA A 16 -1.93 -0.80 32.03
N ALA A 17 -3.04 -1.18 31.40
CA ALA A 17 -3.08 -1.46 29.98
C ALA A 17 -2.92 -0.14 29.23
N HIS A 18 -1.76 0.06 28.59
CA HIS A 18 -1.57 1.18 27.68
C HIS A 18 -2.55 1.05 26.52
N SER A 19 -3.28 2.13 26.22
CA SER A 19 -4.30 2.16 25.18
C SER A 19 -3.81 3.03 24.04
N VAL A 20 -3.51 2.42 22.89
CA VAL A 20 -3.27 3.15 21.64
C VAL A 20 -4.59 3.29 20.91
N VAL A 21 -5.03 4.54 20.71
CA VAL A 21 -6.28 4.82 20.01
C VAL A 21 -5.97 4.98 18.52
N LEU A 22 -6.30 3.95 17.73
CA LEU A 22 -6.16 3.97 16.28
C LEU A 22 -7.44 4.52 15.64
N VAL A 23 -7.34 5.70 15.02
CA VAL A 23 -8.44 6.23 14.19
C VAL A 23 -8.06 6.11 12.73
N CYS A 24 -8.55 5.05 12.08
CA CYS A 24 -8.57 4.96 10.63
C CYS A 24 -9.70 5.83 10.09
N LEU A 25 -9.45 7.14 9.98
CA LEU A 25 -10.44 8.08 9.45
C LEU A 25 -10.53 7.96 7.93
N TYR A 26 -11.75 7.69 7.45
CA TYR A 26 -12.20 8.20 6.16
C TYR A 26 -12.66 9.65 6.40
N LEU A 27 -11.80 10.63 6.12
CA LEU A 27 -12.23 12.03 6.04
C LEU A 27 -13.13 12.19 4.80
N ASN A 28 -14.44 11.97 4.97
CA ASN A 28 -15.46 12.46 4.05
C ASN A 28 -15.84 13.86 4.51
N ILE A 29 -15.41 14.89 3.77
CA ILE A 29 -15.87 16.28 3.98
C ILE A 29 -17.27 16.41 3.38
N TRP A 30 -18.27 15.70 3.91
CA TRP A 30 -19.70 15.96 3.68
C TRP A 30 -20.48 15.37 4.86
N THR A 31 -20.79 16.20 5.85
CA THR A 31 -21.76 15.85 6.90
C THR A 31 -23.17 16.07 6.33
N CYS A 32 -23.94 15.00 6.14
CA CYS A 32 -25.40 15.09 6.06
C CYS A 32 -25.99 14.55 7.37
N THR A 33 -26.59 15.46 8.13
CA THR A 33 -27.38 15.15 9.33
C THR A 33 -28.65 14.41 8.95
N SER A 34 -29.02 13.46 9.80
CA SER A 34 -30.21 12.62 9.77
C SER A 34 -31.50 13.41 9.53
N GLY A 35 -32.32 12.94 8.59
CA GLY A 35 -33.72 13.28 8.46
C GLY A 35 -34.46 12.09 7.86
N GLU A 36 -35.32 11.46 8.66
CA GLU A 36 -36.23 10.42 8.21
C GLU A 36 -37.17 10.98 7.14
N CYS A 37 -37.38 10.26 6.05
CA CYS A 37 -38.44 10.55 5.10
C CYS A 37 -39.30 9.31 4.94
N VAL A 38 -40.45 9.30 5.60
CA VAL A 38 -41.54 8.35 5.33
C VAL A 38 -42.29 8.87 4.11
N ALA A 39 -42.36 8.08 3.05
CA ALA A 39 -43.17 8.40 1.88
C ALA A 39 -44.64 8.03 2.15
N SER A 40 -45.52 9.03 2.07
CA SER A 40 -46.96 8.87 2.01
C SER A 40 -47.41 8.54 0.58
N ASP A 41 -48.22 7.49 0.43
CA ASP A 41 -48.81 7.09 -0.85
C ASP A 41 -49.81 8.13 -1.35
N THR A 42 -49.56 8.67 -2.55
CA THR A 42 -50.58 9.35 -3.35
C THR A 42 -50.59 8.82 -4.77
N ASN A 43 -51.73 8.25 -5.16
CA ASN A 43 -52.09 7.82 -6.49
C ASN A 43 -52.27 9.05 -7.42
N SER A 44 -51.41 9.20 -8.44
CA SER A 44 -51.75 9.99 -9.62
C SER A 44 -51.00 9.48 -10.85
N SER A 45 -51.79 9.11 -11.85
CA SER A 45 -51.40 8.63 -13.17
C SER A 45 -50.85 9.74 -14.06
N GLU A 46 -49.53 9.91 -14.04
CA GLU A 46 -48.69 10.45 -15.13
C GLU A 46 -47.26 10.00 -14.83
N GLU A 47 -46.58 9.32 -15.77
CA GLU A 47 -45.22 8.83 -15.52
C GLU A 47 -44.28 10.02 -15.33
N SER A 48 -43.95 10.30 -14.07
CA SER A 48 -43.09 11.42 -13.72
C SER A 48 -41.77 11.30 -14.49
N PRO A 49 -41.18 12.43 -14.95
CA PRO A 49 -39.91 12.43 -15.67
C PRO A 49 -38.75 11.86 -14.85
N TRP A 50 -38.96 11.67 -13.54
CA TRP A 50 -38.00 11.10 -12.61
C TRP A 50 -38.08 9.57 -12.49
N GLN A 51 -39.09 8.91 -13.07
CA GLN A 51 -39.24 7.44 -13.06
C GLN A 51 -37.94 6.69 -13.44
N PRO A 52 -37.20 7.08 -14.49
CA PRO A 52 -35.95 6.42 -14.85
C PRO A 52 -34.86 6.54 -13.78
N TYR A 53 -34.82 7.65 -13.04
CA TYR A 53 -33.86 7.87 -11.94
C TYR A 53 -34.29 7.11 -10.69
N LEU A 54 -35.59 7.12 -10.36
CA LEU A 54 -36.15 6.36 -9.25
C LEU A 54 -35.95 4.84 -9.45
N LEU A 55 -36.05 4.35 -10.69
CA LEU A 55 -35.72 2.97 -11.05
C LEU A 55 -34.22 2.65 -10.87
N LYS A 56 -33.33 3.57 -11.26
CA LYS A 56 -31.88 3.43 -11.03
C LYS A 56 -31.55 3.40 -9.54
N ILE A 57 -32.15 4.29 -8.74
CA ILE A 57 -31.96 4.34 -7.29
C ILE A 57 -32.50 3.05 -6.66
N SER A 58 -33.71 2.62 -7.02
CA SER A 58 -34.31 1.39 -6.50
C SER A 58 -33.49 0.15 -6.87
N LYS A 59 -32.94 0.10 -8.09
CA LYS A 59 -32.02 -0.96 -8.52
C LYS A 59 -30.72 -0.92 -7.69
N ALA A 60 -30.12 0.26 -7.53
CA ALA A 60 -28.91 0.43 -6.74
C ALA A 60 -29.12 0.04 -5.27
N LEU A 61 -30.25 0.40 -4.66
CA LEU A 61 -30.59 0.03 -3.28
C LEU A 61 -30.83 -1.48 -3.12
N ARG A 62 -31.43 -2.15 -4.13
CA ARG A 62 -31.59 -3.62 -4.12
C ARG A 62 -30.26 -4.36 -4.28
N GLU A 63 -29.33 -3.79 -5.04
CA GLU A 63 -28.00 -4.36 -5.28
C GLU A 63 -27.00 -3.99 -4.17
N TYR A 64 -27.28 -2.92 -3.41
CA TYR A 64 -26.43 -2.43 -2.34
C TYR A 64 -26.42 -3.42 -1.16
N LYS A 65 -25.26 -4.03 -0.95
CA LYS A 65 -24.95 -4.76 0.28
C LYS A 65 -24.03 -3.88 1.11
N PRO A 66 -24.38 -3.55 2.37
CA PRO A 66 -23.46 -2.87 3.27
C PRO A 66 -22.14 -3.63 3.30
N CYS A 67 -21.02 -2.92 3.17
CA CYS A 67 -19.73 -3.58 3.35
C CYS A 67 -19.66 -4.07 4.80
N THR A 68 -19.55 -5.39 4.98
CA THR A 68 -19.20 -5.92 6.29
C THR A 68 -17.72 -5.67 6.53
N GLN A 69 -17.35 -5.48 7.78
CA GLN A 69 -15.97 -5.28 8.20
C GLN A 69 -15.03 -6.36 7.60
N ALA A 70 -15.52 -7.60 7.46
CA ALA A 70 -14.80 -8.72 6.85
C ALA A 70 -14.57 -8.62 5.32
N ASN A 71 -15.35 -7.82 4.58
CA ASN A 71 -15.34 -7.79 3.11
C ASN A 71 -15.00 -6.43 2.48
N CYS A 72 -14.76 -5.38 3.28
CA CYS A 72 -14.24 -4.12 2.72
C CYS A 72 -12.74 -4.25 2.44
N SER A 73 -12.31 -3.97 1.20
CA SER A 73 -10.88 -3.85 0.87
C SER A 73 -10.17 -2.80 1.73
N CYS A 74 -10.91 -1.78 2.18
CA CYS A 74 -10.46 -0.79 3.15
C CYS A 74 -10.08 -1.40 4.51
N HIS A 75 -10.82 -2.41 4.97
CA HIS A 75 -10.55 -3.08 6.23
C HIS A 75 -9.26 -3.88 6.19
N ARG A 76 -8.94 -4.53 5.06
CA ARG A 76 -7.68 -5.27 4.95
C ARG A 76 -6.46 -4.34 5.07
N ARG A 77 -6.59 -3.09 4.62
CA ARG A 77 -5.53 -2.09 4.84
C ARG A 77 -5.39 -1.74 6.32
N CYS A 78 -6.50 -1.52 7.02
CA CYS A 78 -6.49 -1.32 8.47
C CYS A 78 -5.86 -2.52 9.19
N SER A 79 -6.28 -3.74 8.85
CA SER A 79 -5.77 -4.98 9.45
C SER A 79 -4.26 -5.16 9.24
N GLY A 80 -3.74 -4.80 8.05
CA GLY A 80 -2.31 -4.78 7.80
C GLY A 80 -1.53 -3.78 8.65
N VAL A 81 -2.14 -2.64 9.02
CA VAL A 81 -1.57 -1.65 9.95
C VAL A 81 -1.68 -2.14 11.40
N GLU A 82 -2.87 -2.62 11.79
CA GLU A 82 -3.18 -3.16 13.12
C GLU A 82 -2.22 -4.29 13.50
N HIS A 83 -1.86 -5.18 12.56
CA HIS A 83 -0.88 -6.23 12.77
C HIS A 83 0.41 -5.71 13.42
N PHE A 84 1.01 -4.67 12.82
CA PHE A 84 2.27 -4.11 13.30
C PHE A 84 2.10 -3.33 14.60
N ILE A 85 0.99 -2.59 14.76
CA ILE A 85 0.74 -1.83 15.99
C ILE A 85 0.53 -2.77 17.16
N LEU A 86 -0.30 -3.80 17.01
CA LEU A 86 -0.58 -4.80 18.04
C LEU A 86 0.67 -5.60 18.43
N GLU A 87 1.59 -5.84 17.49
CA GLU A 87 2.89 -6.48 17.78
C GLU A 87 3.71 -5.70 18.81
N ILE A 88 3.65 -4.36 18.76
CA ILE A 88 4.52 -3.47 19.56
C ILE A 88 3.78 -2.71 20.67
N ILE A 89 2.44 -2.84 20.76
CA ILE A 89 1.56 -1.98 21.57
C ILE A 89 1.92 -1.97 23.06
N SER A 90 2.40 -3.10 23.59
CA SER A 90 2.79 -3.23 25.00
C SER A 90 3.98 -2.35 25.40
N GLY A 91 4.78 -1.93 24.42
CA GLY A 91 5.93 -1.05 24.61
C GLY A 91 5.70 0.40 24.20
N LEU A 92 4.46 0.80 23.91
CA LEU A 92 4.10 2.16 23.51
C LEU A 92 3.38 2.89 24.64
N PRO A 93 3.61 4.21 24.81
CA PRO A 93 2.78 5.05 25.67
C PRO A 93 1.41 5.30 25.04
N ASP A 94 0.46 5.79 25.84
CA ASP A 94 -0.84 6.22 25.34
C ASP A 94 -0.68 7.34 24.31
N MET A 95 -1.32 7.19 23.15
CA MET A 95 -1.33 8.19 22.08
C MET A 95 -2.61 8.05 21.25
N GLU A 96 -2.95 9.11 20.53
CA GLU A 96 -3.92 9.06 19.45
C GLU A 96 -3.32 9.59 18.15
N MET A 97 -3.72 8.99 17.03
CA MET A 97 -3.20 9.31 15.71
C MET A 97 -4.24 9.06 14.63
N VAL A 98 -4.10 9.80 13.53
CA VAL A 98 -4.94 9.65 12.33
C VAL A 98 -4.13 8.95 11.25
N ILE A 99 -4.53 7.74 10.89
CA ILE A 99 -3.87 6.96 9.83
C ILE A 99 -4.73 6.96 8.57
N ASN A 100 -4.22 7.59 7.51
CA ASN A 100 -4.78 7.55 6.18
C ASN A 100 -4.36 6.25 5.46
N VAL A 101 -5.34 5.39 5.23
CA VAL A 101 -5.17 4.13 4.48
C VAL A 101 -5.52 4.25 2.99
N ARG A 102 -5.71 5.47 2.46
CA ARG A 102 -5.89 5.72 1.02
C ARG A 102 -4.53 5.79 0.32
N ASP A 103 -4.57 5.73 -1.01
CA ASP A 103 -3.34 5.77 -1.81
C ASP A 103 -2.67 7.15 -1.79
N TYR A 104 -3.44 8.24 -1.74
CA TYR A 104 -2.94 9.60 -1.88
C TYR A 104 -2.78 10.31 -0.52
N PRO A 105 -1.72 11.12 -0.29
CA PRO A 105 -1.54 11.90 0.93
C PRO A 105 -2.60 13.00 1.09
N GLN A 106 -2.76 13.53 2.30
CA GLN A 106 -3.89 14.40 2.66
C GLN A 106 -3.49 15.83 3.06
N VAL A 107 -2.25 16.07 3.50
CA VAL A 107 -1.82 17.35 4.06
C VAL A 107 -0.88 18.05 3.09
N THR A 108 -1.42 18.87 2.20
CA THR A 108 -0.63 19.64 1.25
C THR A 108 0.16 20.76 1.93
N SER A 109 1.18 21.28 1.25
CA SER A 109 2.08 22.29 1.81
C SER A 109 1.40 23.61 2.22
N TRP A 110 0.30 23.98 1.57
CA TRP A 110 -0.46 25.20 1.89
C TRP A 110 -1.49 25.01 3.03
N MET A 111 -1.78 23.76 3.42
CA MET A 111 -2.69 23.51 4.54
C MET A 111 -2.00 23.72 5.90
N PRO A 112 -2.76 24.06 6.95
CA PRO A 112 -2.30 23.98 8.32
C PRO A 112 -1.71 22.59 8.61
N LEU A 113 -0.64 22.55 9.40
CA LEU A 113 0.00 21.28 9.76
C LEU A 113 -0.99 20.40 10.54
N GLN A 114 -1.19 19.18 10.05
CA GLN A 114 -2.00 18.15 10.69
C GLN A 114 -1.18 16.85 10.76
N PRO A 115 -1.16 16.13 11.90
CA PRO A 115 -0.39 14.89 12.05
C PRO A 115 -1.12 13.70 11.41
N ILE A 116 -1.24 13.71 10.08
CA ILE A 116 -1.82 12.59 9.33
C ILE A 116 -0.71 11.67 8.85
N PHE A 117 -0.86 10.38 9.13
CA PHE A 117 0.04 9.33 8.66
C PHE A 117 -0.43 8.80 7.31
N SER A 118 0.42 8.83 6.29
CA SER A 118 0.14 8.29 4.96
C SER A 118 1.31 7.43 4.48
N PHE A 119 1.08 6.33 3.77
CA PHE A 119 2.17 5.43 3.39
C PHE A 119 3.17 6.04 2.40
N SER A 120 2.70 7.01 1.59
CA SER A 120 3.46 7.63 0.51
C SER A 120 3.17 9.11 0.40
N LYS A 121 4.19 9.87 -0.01
CA LYS A 121 4.10 11.30 -0.24
C LYS A 121 5.19 11.81 -1.19
N THR A 122 5.07 13.06 -1.60
CA THR A 122 6.13 13.88 -2.20
C THR A 122 6.58 14.96 -1.22
N SER A 123 7.56 15.79 -1.62
CA SER A 123 7.98 16.98 -0.86
C SER A 123 6.87 18.02 -0.70
N GLU A 124 5.81 17.96 -1.52
CA GLU A 124 4.67 18.87 -1.45
C GLU A 124 3.70 18.55 -0.30
N TYR A 125 3.90 17.43 0.41
CA TYR A 125 3.00 16.96 1.47
C TYR A 125 3.70 16.84 2.82
N LYS A 126 2.97 17.24 3.86
CA LYS A 126 3.41 17.23 5.26
C LYS A 126 3.05 15.94 6.00
N ASP A 127 2.37 14.99 5.35
CA ASP A 127 2.02 13.69 5.93
C ASP A 127 3.25 12.97 6.51
N ILE A 128 3.04 12.20 7.57
CA ILE A 128 4.07 11.39 8.22
C ILE A 128 4.09 10.02 7.56
N MET A 129 5.23 9.62 6.98
CA MET A 129 5.32 8.32 6.30
C MET A 129 5.39 7.16 7.28
N TYR A 130 4.58 6.13 7.02
CA TYR A 130 4.58 4.87 7.76
C TYR A 130 4.77 3.66 6.83
N PRO A 131 5.25 2.51 7.32
CA PRO A 131 5.36 1.29 6.53
C PRO A 131 3.99 0.77 6.08
N ALA A 132 3.75 0.73 4.77
CA ALA A 132 2.45 0.40 4.19
C ALA A 132 1.86 -0.94 4.69
N TRP A 133 0.53 -1.01 4.77
CA TRP A 133 -0.23 -2.21 5.14
C TRP A 133 0.21 -3.49 4.41
N THR A 134 0.60 -3.36 3.14
CA THR A 134 0.98 -4.49 2.25
C THR A 134 2.22 -5.26 2.71
N PHE A 135 2.98 -4.78 3.69
CA PHE A 135 4.00 -5.63 4.33
C PHE A 135 3.37 -6.85 5.00
N TRP A 136 2.12 -6.74 5.48
CA TRP A 136 1.33 -7.85 6.00
C TRP A 136 0.16 -8.25 5.09
N GLU A 137 -0.76 -7.33 4.77
CA GLU A 137 -1.91 -7.61 3.90
C GLU A 137 -2.57 -6.35 3.29
N GLY A 138 -3.65 -6.50 2.54
CA GLY A 138 -4.44 -5.36 2.03
C GLY A 138 -3.84 -4.63 0.82
N GLY A 139 -2.79 -5.16 0.20
CA GLY A 139 -2.31 -4.70 -1.09
C GLY A 139 -3.28 -5.01 -2.24
N PRO A 140 -2.94 -4.60 -3.48
CA PRO A 140 -3.80 -4.82 -4.64
C PRO A 140 -4.14 -6.31 -4.84
N ALA A 141 -5.43 -6.61 -4.99
CA ALA A 141 -5.92 -7.94 -5.33
C ALA A 141 -5.85 -8.15 -6.84
N LEU A 142 -5.07 -9.14 -7.26
CA LEU A 142 -4.78 -9.47 -8.66
C LEU A 142 -5.24 -10.91 -8.89
N TRP A 143 -6.23 -11.12 -9.77
CA TRP A 143 -6.78 -12.46 -10.00
C TRP A 143 -6.15 -13.07 -11.26
N PRO A 144 -5.62 -14.30 -11.21
CA PRO A 144 -5.70 -15.28 -10.11
C PRO A 144 -4.50 -15.29 -9.15
N LEU A 145 -3.47 -14.45 -9.36
CA LEU A 145 -2.18 -14.59 -8.70
C LEU A 145 -2.18 -14.25 -7.19
N TYR A 146 -2.89 -13.19 -6.81
CA TYR A 146 -2.98 -12.65 -5.45
C TYR A 146 -4.45 -12.35 -5.12
N PRO A 147 -5.30 -13.39 -4.99
CA PRO A 147 -6.75 -13.23 -4.85
C PRO A 147 -7.16 -12.48 -3.58
N THR A 148 -6.34 -12.55 -2.53
CA THR A 148 -6.57 -11.88 -1.24
C THR A 148 -5.77 -10.58 -1.09
N GLY A 149 -5.16 -10.09 -2.17
CA GLY A 149 -4.27 -8.92 -2.13
C GLY A 149 -2.82 -9.28 -1.91
N ILE A 150 -1.91 -8.50 -2.50
CA ILE A 150 -0.47 -8.60 -2.23
C ILE A 150 -0.22 -8.27 -0.75
N GLY A 151 0.51 -9.15 -0.08
CA GLY A 151 0.80 -9.09 1.35
C GLY A 151 1.99 -9.99 1.69
N ARG A 152 2.13 -10.31 2.98
CA ARG A 152 3.04 -11.33 3.51
C ARG A 152 4.45 -11.17 2.94
N TRP A 153 5.03 -10.01 3.19
CA TRP A 153 6.38 -9.69 2.73
C TRP A 153 7.40 -10.72 3.21
N ASP A 154 7.20 -11.29 4.40
CA ASP A 154 7.97 -12.41 4.94
C ASP A 154 8.00 -13.65 4.01
N ILE A 155 6.86 -14.03 3.44
CA ILE A 155 6.76 -15.15 2.50
C ILE A 155 7.31 -14.73 1.14
N MET A 156 6.87 -13.57 0.63
CA MET A 156 7.28 -13.06 -0.68
C MET A 156 8.80 -12.90 -0.80
N ARG A 157 9.49 -12.51 0.28
CA ARG A 157 10.96 -12.49 0.35
C ARG A 157 11.59 -13.85 0.11
N LYS A 158 11.03 -14.92 0.69
CA LYS A 158 11.52 -16.29 0.52
C LYS A 158 11.31 -16.75 -0.92
N ASP A 159 10.13 -16.51 -1.47
CA ASP A 159 9.79 -16.89 -2.84
C ASP A 159 10.67 -16.18 -3.88
N LEU A 160 10.90 -14.88 -3.69
CA LEU A 160 11.78 -14.08 -4.57
C LEU A 160 13.24 -14.49 -4.43
N LYS A 161 13.70 -14.84 -3.22
CA LYS A 161 15.05 -15.40 -3.03
C LYS A 161 15.23 -16.70 -3.83
N ILE A 162 14.29 -17.63 -3.72
CA ILE A 162 14.30 -18.89 -4.49
C ILE A 162 14.28 -18.59 -6.00
N ALA A 163 13.47 -17.63 -6.43
CA ALA A 163 13.41 -17.23 -7.84
C ALA A 163 14.70 -16.58 -8.35
N ALA A 164 15.37 -15.76 -7.52
CA ALA A 164 16.65 -15.15 -7.85
C ALA A 164 17.77 -16.19 -7.97
N GLU A 165 17.81 -17.17 -7.06
CA GLU A 165 18.75 -18.30 -7.12
C GLU A 165 18.53 -19.18 -8.36
N LYS A 166 17.26 -19.38 -8.75
CA LYS A 166 16.90 -20.08 -10.00
C LYS A 166 17.35 -19.33 -11.26
N TRP A 167 17.39 -18.00 -11.21
CA TRP A 167 17.74 -17.12 -12.33
C TRP A 167 18.98 -16.29 -12.02
N PRO A 168 20.19 -16.89 -11.97
CA PRO A 168 21.44 -16.13 -11.86
C PRO A 168 21.60 -15.17 -13.05
N TRP A 169 22.41 -14.14 -12.88
CA TRP A 169 22.51 -13.00 -13.80
C TRP A 169 22.75 -13.40 -15.26
N GLU A 170 23.60 -14.40 -15.47
CA GLU A 170 24.01 -14.94 -16.77
C GLU A 170 22.86 -15.66 -17.49
N LYS A 171 21.88 -16.19 -16.73
CA LYS A 171 20.69 -16.87 -17.26
C LYS A 171 19.51 -15.92 -17.49
N LYS A 172 19.56 -14.70 -16.95
CA LYS A 172 18.48 -13.72 -17.13
C LYS A 172 18.46 -13.19 -18.56
N LYS A 173 17.26 -13.00 -19.11
CA LYS A 173 17.06 -12.37 -20.43
C LYS A 173 17.54 -10.92 -20.38
N ALA A 174 18.40 -10.52 -21.33
CA ALA A 174 18.91 -9.16 -21.47
C ALA A 174 17.89 -8.19 -22.10
N ILE A 175 16.65 -8.23 -21.60
CA ILE A 175 15.49 -7.46 -22.05
C ILE A 175 14.96 -6.67 -20.86
N ALA A 176 14.55 -5.43 -21.11
CA ALA A 176 13.84 -4.61 -20.13
C ALA A 176 12.40 -5.08 -19.97
N PHE A 177 11.93 -5.20 -18.72
CA PHE A 177 10.63 -5.80 -18.45
C PHE A 177 9.74 -4.93 -17.56
N PHE A 178 8.47 -4.84 -17.94
CA PHE A 178 7.41 -4.25 -17.11
C PHE A 178 6.06 -4.92 -17.35
N ARG A 179 5.40 -5.32 -16.26
CA ARG A 179 4.03 -5.82 -16.28
C ARG A 179 3.18 -5.17 -15.21
N GLY A 180 2.20 -4.36 -15.62
CA GLY A 180 1.29 -3.68 -14.70
C GLY A 180 0.21 -2.89 -15.42
N SER A 181 -0.76 -2.35 -14.70
CA SER A 181 -1.85 -1.56 -15.28
C SER A 181 -1.49 -0.08 -15.47
N ARG A 182 -2.30 0.67 -16.22
CA ARG A 182 -2.10 2.10 -16.50
C ARG A 182 -2.62 2.99 -15.37
N THR A 183 -1.97 2.95 -14.21
CA THR A 183 -2.31 3.80 -13.05
C THR A 183 -1.70 5.20 -13.11
N SER A 184 -0.77 5.44 -14.04
CA SER A 184 -0.20 6.75 -14.34
C SER A 184 0.22 6.79 -15.81
N PRO A 185 0.03 7.92 -16.53
CA PRO A 185 0.47 8.08 -17.91
C PRO A 185 2.01 8.09 -18.08
N GLU A 186 2.80 8.27 -17.02
CA GLU A 186 4.27 8.19 -17.10
C GLU A 186 4.78 6.81 -17.52
N ARG A 187 3.93 5.79 -17.44
CA ARG A 187 4.25 4.44 -17.93
C ARG A 187 4.13 4.33 -19.45
N ASP A 188 3.38 5.24 -20.10
CA ASP A 188 3.05 5.16 -21.52
C ASP A 188 4.29 5.12 -22.43
N PRO A 189 5.33 5.97 -22.24
CA PRO A 189 6.48 5.97 -23.14
C PRO A 189 7.17 4.60 -23.19
N LEU A 190 7.32 3.89 -22.06
CA LEU A 190 7.92 2.54 -22.05
C LEU A 190 7.08 1.52 -22.82
N ILE A 191 5.75 1.59 -22.69
CA ILE A 191 4.83 0.70 -23.43
C ILE A 191 4.91 0.98 -24.93
N LEU A 192 4.99 2.25 -25.33
CA LEU A 192 5.11 2.65 -26.73
C LEU A 192 6.47 2.24 -27.31
N LEU A 193 7.57 2.43 -26.55
CA LEU A 193 8.90 1.95 -26.93
C LEU A 193 8.93 0.43 -27.09
N SER A 194 8.32 -0.33 -26.17
CA SER A 194 8.24 -1.80 -26.28
C SER A 194 7.50 -2.26 -27.54
N ARG A 195 6.46 -1.52 -27.98
CA ARG A 195 5.76 -1.82 -29.23
C ARG A 195 6.62 -1.57 -30.47
N GLY A 196 7.49 -0.56 -30.43
CA GLY A 196 8.44 -0.26 -31.51
C GLY A 196 9.68 -1.16 -31.49
N GLU A 197 10.11 -1.58 -30.31
CA GLU A 197 11.38 -2.28 -30.08
C GLU A 197 11.23 -3.51 -29.15
N PRO A 198 10.43 -4.52 -29.56
CA PRO A 198 10.10 -5.67 -28.71
C PRO A 198 11.28 -6.59 -28.38
N SER A 199 12.39 -6.50 -29.14
CA SER A 199 13.63 -7.21 -28.82
C SER A 199 14.44 -6.55 -27.70
N LEU A 200 14.19 -5.28 -27.41
CA LEU A 200 14.85 -4.53 -26.34
C LEU A 200 14.01 -4.50 -25.07
N ILE A 201 12.69 -4.29 -25.21
CA ILE A 201 11.77 -4.05 -24.09
C ILE A 201 10.52 -4.92 -24.27
N ASP A 202 10.18 -5.68 -23.23
CA ASP A 202 8.91 -6.36 -23.06
C ASP A 202 8.11 -5.66 -21.95
N ALA A 203 7.32 -4.67 -22.35
CA ALA A 203 6.49 -3.88 -21.45
C ALA A 203 5.06 -3.79 -21.97
N ALA A 204 4.10 -4.23 -21.17
CA ALA A 204 2.71 -4.22 -21.59
C ALA A 204 1.73 -3.97 -20.44
N TYR A 205 0.62 -3.30 -20.77
CA TYR A 205 -0.43 -3.00 -19.81
C TYR A 205 -1.31 -4.22 -19.48
N THR A 206 -1.57 -4.41 -18.18
CA THR A 206 -2.58 -5.35 -17.67
C THR A 206 -3.89 -4.64 -17.35
N LYS A 207 -4.93 -5.42 -17.06
CA LYS A 207 -6.20 -4.92 -16.53
C LYS A 207 -6.06 -4.62 -15.02
N ASN A 208 -6.74 -3.57 -14.55
CA ASN A 208 -7.02 -3.38 -13.12
C ASN A 208 -8.53 -3.35 -12.88
N GLN A 209 -8.95 -3.28 -11.62
CA GLN A 209 -10.37 -3.28 -11.24
C GLN A 209 -11.15 -2.06 -11.78
N ALA A 210 -10.46 -0.97 -12.13
CA ALA A 210 -11.06 0.25 -12.65
C ALA A 210 -11.04 0.34 -14.19
N TRP A 211 -10.63 -0.72 -14.89
CA TRP A 211 -10.56 -0.76 -16.36
C TRP A 211 -11.94 -0.58 -16.97
N LYS A 212 -12.04 0.32 -17.96
CA LYS A 212 -13.29 0.67 -18.65
C LYS A 212 -13.24 0.34 -20.14
N SER A 213 -12.08 0.49 -20.78
CA SER A 213 -11.93 0.29 -22.23
C SER A 213 -10.49 0.03 -22.64
N GLU A 214 -10.27 -0.32 -23.89
CA GLU A 214 -8.91 -0.47 -24.46
C GLU A 214 -8.09 0.84 -24.43
N LYS A 215 -8.71 2.00 -24.21
CA LYS A 215 -7.98 3.24 -23.95
C LYS A 215 -7.07 3.12 -22.73
N ASP A 216 -7.49 2.35 -21.73
CA ASP A 216 -6.71 2.10 -20.50
C ASP A 216 -5.49 1.19 -20.75
N THR A 217 -5.39 0.60 -21.94
CA THR A 217 -4.28 -0.23 -22.41
C THR A 217 -3.68 0.30 -23.72
N LEU A 218 -3.91 1.59 -24.01
CA LEU A 218 -3.45 2.30 -25.21
C LEU A 218 -3.85 1.60 -26.53
N GLY A 219 -5.12 1.22 -26.66
CA GLY A 219 -5.70 0.65 -27.88
C GLY A 219 -5.23 -0.77 -28.21
N ARG A 220 -4.84 -1.55 -27.19
CA ARG A 220 -4.49 -2.97 -27.33
C ARG A 220 -5.23 -3.81 -26.30
N PRO A 221 -5.45 -5.12 -26.54
CA PRO A 221 -5.97 -6.00 -25.52
C PRO A 221 -5.13 -5.97 -24.23
N PRO A 222 -5.75 -6.03 -23.04
CA PRO A 222 -5.00 -6.17 -21.80
C PRO A 222 -4.25 -7.48 -21.85
N ALA A 223 -2.98 -7.45 -21.49
CA ALA A 223 -2.19 -8.65 -21.55
C ALA A 223 -2.02 -9.27 -20.14
N GLU A 224 -1.70 -10.57 -20.09
CA GLU A 224 -1.86 -11.40 -18.89
C GLU A 224 -0.96 -10.96 -17.74
N GLU A 225 -1.46 -11.05 -16.50
CA GLU A 225 -0.64 -10.78 -15.33
C GLU A 225 0.56 -11.73 -15.25
N VAL A 226 1.70 -11.20 -14.81
CA VAL A 226 2.93 -11.99 -14.58
C VAL A 226 3.25 -11.91 -13.11
N SER A 227 3.51 -13.07 -12.49
CA SER A 227 3.85 -13.14 -11.07
C SER A 227 5.14 -12.37 -10.77
N LEU A 228 5.29 -11.87 -9.54
CA LEU A 228 6.50 -11.14 -9.14
C LEU A 228 7.75 -12.02 -9.21
N VAL A 229 7.63 -13.32 -8.92
CA VAL A 229 8.74 -14.28 -9.07
C VAL A 229 9.16 -14.51 -10.53
N ASP A 230 8.22 -14.41 -11.47
CA ASP A 230 8.51 -14.53 -12.90
C ASP A 230 9.21 -13.30 -13.48
N HIS A 231 9.16 -12.15 -12.80
CA HIS A 231 9.96 -10.99 -13.19
C HIS A 231 11.46 -11.29 -13.06
N CYS A 232 11.86 -12.22 -12.18
CA CYS A 232 13.26 -12.53 -11.94
C CYS A 232 13.99 -13.15 -13.15
N LYS A 233 13.26 -13.52 -14.20
CA LYS A 233 13.79 -14.00 -15.49
C LYS A 233 14.48 -12.90 -16.31
N PHE A 234 14.27 -11.63 -16.00
CA PHE A 234 14.73 -10.49 -16.81
C PHE A 234 15.82 -9.69 -16.11
N LYS A 235 16.83 -9.22 -16.87
CA LYS A 235 17.95 -8.45 -16.32
C LYS A 235 17.54 -7.06 -15.86
N TYR A 236 16.66 -6.37 -16.59
CA TYR A 236 16.34 -4.96 -16.34
C TYR A 236 14.86 -4.81 -15.98
N LEU A 237 14.55 -4.39 -14.76
CA LEU A 237 13.18 -4.31 -14.24
C LEU A 237 12.79 -2.86 -13.99
N PHE A 238 11.71 -2.40 -14.63
CA PHE A 238 11.25 -1.03 -14.48
C PHE A 238 10.23 -0.88 -13.34
N ASN A 239 10.44 0.15 -12.52
CA ASN A 239 9.49 0.64 -11.54
C ASN A 239 9.02 2.05 -11.91
N PHE A 240 7.73 2.28 -11.71
CA PHE A 240 7.06 3.56 -11.90
C PHE A 240 6.15 3.83 -10.72
N ARG A 241 5.93 5.10 -10.42
CA ARG A 241 4.80 5.50 -9.58
C ARG A 241 3.45 5.11 -10.21
N GLY A 242 2.41 5.08 -9.39
CA GLY A 242 1.02 4.86 -9.79
C GLY A 242 0.19 6.07 -9.40
N VAL A 243 -0.85 5.84 -8.58
CA VAL A 243 -1.56 6.94 -7.88
C VAL A 243 -0.59 7.65 -6.91
N ALA A 244 0.26 6.89 -6.24
CA ALA A 244 1.37 7.35 -5.40
C ALA A 244 2.60 6.45 -5.63
N ALA A 245 3.49 6.26 -4.65
CA ALA A 245 4.54 5.26 -4.75
C ALA A 245 3.97 3.85 -4.99
N SER A 246 4.75 2.99 -5.66
CA SER A 246 4.30 1.68 -6.12
C SER A 246 4.94 0.57 -5.30
N PHE A 247 4.10 -0.29 -4.71
CA PHE A 247 4.55 -1.46 -3.96
C PHE A 247 5.44 -2.42 -4.76
N ARG A 248 5.46 -2.33 -6.10
CA ARG A 248 6.32 -3.12 -6.98
C ARG A 248 7.80 -2.97 -6.62
N LEU A 249 8.28 -1.76 -6.28
CA LEU A 249 9.70 -1.45 -6.21
C LEU A 249 10.49 -2.44 -5.34
N LYS A 250 10.07 -2.65 -4.10
CA LYS A 250 10.75 -3.56 -3.16
C LYS A 250 10.89 -5.00 -3.66
N HIS A 251 9.95 -5.47 -4.47
CA HIS A 251 9.97 -6.83 -5.02
C HIS A 251 11.03 -7.00 -6.11
N LEU A 252 11.23 -5.96 -6.93
CA LEU A 252 12.17 -6.04 -8.07
C LEU A 252 13.61 -6.23 -7.60
N PHE A 253 14.01 -5.58 -6.52
CA PHE A 253 15.35 -5.72 -5.94
C PHE A 253 15.65 -7.17 -5.51
N LEU A 254 14.65 -7.88 -4.97
CA LEU A 254 14.85 -9.27 -4.52
C LEU A 254 14.99 -10.27 -5.67
N CYS A 255 14.66 -9.91 -6.90
CA CYS A 255 14.99 -10.73 -8.07
C CYS A 255 16.49 -10.77 -8.39
N ASN A 256 17.31 -9.96 -7.72
CA ASN A 256 18.72 -9.74 -8.07
C ASN A 256 18.89 -9.37 -9.55
N SER A 257 17.99 -8.51 -10.03
CA SER A 257 17.96 -7.90 -11.35
C SER A 257 18.26 -6.40 -11.21
N LEU A 258 18.71 -5.74 -12.26
CA LEU A 258 18.97 -4.30 -12.24
C LEU A 258 17.65 -3.54 -12.31
N VAL A 259 17.39 -2.73 -11.29
CA VAL A 259 16.18 -1.92 -11.19
C VAL A 259 16.39 -0.58 -11.88
N PHE A 260 15.43 -0.20 -12.72
CA PHE A 260 15.28 1.12 -13.30
C PHE A 260 14.11 1.81 -12.60
N HIS A 261 14.37 2.87 -11.83
CA HIS A 261 13.33 3.60 -11.12
C HIS A 261 13.04 4.91 -11.83
N VAL A 262 11.81 5.03 -12.35
CA VAL A 262 11.33 6.23 -13.04
C VAL A 262 10.76 7.23 -12.04
N GLY A 263 11.24 8.46 -12.11
CA GLY A 263 10.87 9.57 -11.22
C GLY A 263 11.51 9.47 -9.83
N ASP A 264 11.51 10.60 -9.11
CA ASP A 264 12.14 10.78 -7.80
C ASP A 264 11.22 11.46 -6.76
N GLU A 265 9.99 11.81 -7.14
CA GLU A 265 9.08 12.55 -6.27
C GLU A 265 8.36 11.69 -5.23
N TRP A 266 7.86 10.52 -5.65
CA TRP A 266 6.96 9.69 -4.86
C TRP A 266 7.73 8.69 -3.99
N LEU A 267 7.57 8.82 -2.68
CA LEU A 267 8.35 8.07 -1.70
C LEU A 267 7.50 7.06 -0.93
N GLU A 268 8.12 5.96 -0.51
CA GLU A 268 7.75 5.22 0.71
C GLU A 268 8.84 5.44 1.76
N PHE A 269 8.60 5.06 3.02
CA PHE A 269 9.50 5.35 4.15
C PHE A 269 10.98 4.93 3.96
N PHE A 270 11.24 3.88 3.17
CA PHE A 270 12.59 3.34 2.93
C PHE A 270 13.28 3.94 1.70
N TYR A 271 12.56 4.67 0.84
CA TYR A 271 13.12 5.22 -0.41
C TYR A 271 14.27 6.21 -0.18
N PRO A 272 14.27 7.06 0.86
CA PRO A 272 15.39 7.99 1.09
C PRO A 272 16.77 7.33 1.29
N GLN A 273 16.80 6.05 1.68
CA GLN A 273 18.03 5.27 1.83
C GLN A 273 18.41 4.49 0.55
N LEU A 274 17.52 4.43 -0.43
CA LEU A 274 17.81 3.95 -1.77
C LEU A 274 18.42 5.08 -2.60
N HIS A 275 19.75 5.10 -2.67
CA HIS A 275 20.47 6.07 -3.48
C HIS A 275 20.53 5.70 -4.98
N PRO A 276 20.28 6.65 -5.90
CA PRO A 276 20.44 6.46 -7.34
C PRO A 276 21.90 6.16 -7.68
N TRP A 277 22.13 5.34 -8.70
CA TRP A 277 23.44 4.83 -9.16
C TRP A 277 24.19 3.95 -8.15
N VAL A 278 23.82 3.97 -6.88
CA VAL A 278 24.30 3.02 -5.86
C VAL A 278 23.48 1.74 -5.93
N HIS A 279 22.15 1.85 -5.82
CA HIS A 279 21.24 0.71 -5.70
C HIS A 279 20.42 0.45 -6.97
N TYR A 280 20.15 1.46 -7.79
CA TYR A 280 19.32 1.37 -9.00
C TYR A 280 19.73 2.42 -10.05
N ILE A 281 19.23 2.26 -11.29
CA ILE A 281 19.37 3.26 -12.35
C ILE A 281 18.19 4.25 -12.26
N PRO A 282 18.43 5.54 -11.95
CA PRO A 282 17.36 6.54 -12.02
C PRO A 282 17.01 6.82 -13.48
N VAL A 283 15.74 7.08 -13.74
CA VAL A 283 15.21 7.42 -15.06
C VAL A 283 14.29 8.63 -14.91
N THR A 284 14.41 9.60 -15.82
CA THR A 284 13.55 10.78 -15.83
C THR A 284 12.10 10.42 -16.16
N HIS A 285 11.14 11.24 -15.71
CA HIS A 285 9.70 11.00 -15.90
C HIS A 285 9.26 10.96 -17.38
N ASP A 286 10.03 11.57 -18.28
CA ASP A 286 9.77 11.60 -19.72
C ASP A 286 10.38 10.41 -20.49
N LEU A 287 11.21 9.59 -19.83
CA LEU A 287 11.87 8.39 -20.38
C LEU A 287 12.72 8.65 -21.62
N THR A 288 13.15 9.90 -21.85
CA THR A 288 13.90 10.30 -23.04
C THR A 288 15.26 9.61 -23.14
N ASP A 289 15.83 9.21 -22.01
CA ASP A 289 17.15 8.57 -21.91
C ASP A 289 17.10 7.04 -21.79
N VAL A 290 15.91 6.41 -21.73
CA VAL A 290 15.78 4.97 -21.48
C VAL A 290 16.58 4.12 -22.46
N ARG A 291 16.57 4.48 -23.75
CA ARG A 291 17.34 3.74 -24.76
C ARG A 291 18.83 3.81 -24.48
N LYS A 292 19.36 5.01 -24.24
CA LYS A 292 20.77 5.26 -23.92
C LYS A 292 21.18 4.53 -22.63
N LEU A 293 20.33 4.54 -21.61
CA LEU A 293 20.60 3.84 -20.36
C LEU A 293 20.63 2.32 -20.54
N LEU A 294 19.73 1.77 -21.37
CA LEU A 294 19.73 0.34 -21.68
C LEU A 294 20.96 -0.09 -22.49
N ASP A 295 21.40 0.73 -23.44
CA ASP A 295 22.64 0.48 -24.18
C ASP A 295 23.86 0.57 -23.24
N PHE A 296 23.90 1.59 -22.37
CA PHE A 296 24.95 1.74 -21.35
C PHE A 296 25.09 0.50 -20.44
N VAL A 297 24.00 0.00 -19.84
CA VAL A 297 24.09 -1.16 -18.92
C VAL A 297 24.41 -2.46 -19.64
N LYS A 298 24.10 -2.57 -20.94
CA LYS A 298 24.48 -3.72 -21.77
C LYS A 298 25.97 -3.70 -22.09
N GLU A 299 26.52 -2.54 -22.42
CA GLU A 299 27.94 -2.36 -22.70
C GLU A 299 28.81 -2.40 -21.43
N ASN A 300 28.21 -2.10 -20.27
CA ASN A 300 28.87 -2.04 -18.97
C ASN A 300 28.27 -3.07 -17.99
N ASP A 301 28.18 -4.34 -18.41
CA ASP A 301 27.50 -5.40 -17.65
C ASP A 301 28.11 -5.59 -16.24
N ALA A 302 29.41 -5.41 -16.07
CA ALA A 302 30.05 -5.47 -14.75
C ALA A 302 29.52 -4.38 -13.79
N ALA A 303 29.43 -3.13 -14.26
CA ALA A 303 28.87 -2.03 -13.46
C ALA A 303 27.38 -2.27 -13.16
N ALA A 304 26.61 -2.78 -14.15
CA ALA A 304 25.23 -3.17 -13.97
C ALA A 304 25.07 -4.24 -12.86
N GLN A 305 25.95 -5.25 -12.85
CA GLN A 305 25.99 -6.30 -11.83
C GLN A 305 26.29 -5.77 -10.43
N GLU A 306 27.20 -4.81 -10.31
CA GLU A 306 27.50 -4.20 -9.01
C GLU A 306 26.32 -3.42 -8.45
N ILE A 307 25.68 -2.58 -9.28
CA ILE A 307 24.50 -1.79 -8.85
C ILE A 307 23.37 -2.72 -8.42
N LYS A 308 23.05 -3.74 -9.23
CA LYS A 308 21.98 -4.69 -8.91
C LYS A 308 22.29 -5.50 -7.65
N ASN A 309 23.55 -5.88 -7.43
CA ASN A 309 23.96 -6.57 -6.21
C ASN A 309 23.78 -5.69 -4.97
N ARG A 310 24.19 -4.41 -5.02
CA ARG A 310 24.01 -3.46 -3.91
C ARG A 310 22.52 -3.22 -3.62
N GLY A 311 21.69 -3.01 -4.65
CA GLY A 311 20.25 -2.85 -4.46
C GLY A 311 19.56 -4.09 -3.89
N HIS A 312 19.95 -5.28 -4.37
CA HIS A 312 19.49 -6.56 -3.82
C HIS A 312 19.88 -6.73 -2.35
N GLN A 313 21.14 -6.43 -2.02
CA GLN A 313 21.67 -6.50 -0.65
C GLN A 313 20.93 -5.55 0.28
N PHE A 314 20.77 -4.28 -0.12
CA PHE A 314 20.06 -3.27 0.68
C PHE A 314 18.66 -3.74 1.10
N VAL A 315 17.84 -4.20 0.14
CA VAL A 315 16.48 -4.68 0.46
C VAL A 315 16.52 -5.99 1.25
N THR A 316 17.53 -6.82 1.06
CA THR A 316 17.71 -8.05 1.83
C THR A 316 18.04 -7.75 3.29
N GLU A 317 18.86 -6.75 3.57
CA GLU A 317 19.42 -6.49 4.90
C GLU A 317 18.69 -5.38 5.68
N HIS A 318 18.02 -4.45 4.99
CA HIS A 318 17.45 -3.23 5.59
C HIS A 318 15.96 -3.04 5.32
N LEU A 319 15.29 -4.05 4.76
CA LEU A 319 13.83 -4.08 4.58
C LEU A 319 13.24 -5.44 4.97
N ARG A 320 13.68 -5.98 6.10
CA ARG A 320 13.14 -7.19 6.74
C ARG A 320 11.87 -6.85 7.52
N MET A 321 11.12 -7.86 7.96
CA MET A 321 9.96 -7.64 8.83
C MET A 321 10.35 -6.96 10.15
N GLU A 322 11.49 -7.32 10.73
CA GLU A 322 12.02 -6.66 11.93
C GLU A 322 12.34 -5.18 11.71
N ASP A 323 12.82 -4.79 10.52
CA ASP A 323 13.09 -3.39 10.18
C ASP A 323 11.76 -2.61 10.06
N VAL A 324 10.71 -3.24 9.51
CA VAL A 324 9.36 -2.67 9.43
C VAL A 324 8.76 -2.45 10.82
N SER A 325 8.79 -3.46 11.70
CA SER A 325 8.27 -3.36 13.07
C SER A 325 9.10 -2.38 13.91
N CYS A 326 10.43 -2.34 13.74
CA CYS A 326 11.31 -1.38 14.39
C CYS A 326 11.03 0.06 13.98
N TYR A 327 10.80 0.31 12.67
CA TYR A 327 10.44 1.63 12.17
C TYR A 327 9.10 2.09 12.76
N TRP A 328 8.08 1.23 12.76
CA TRP A 328 6.80 1.52 13.42
C TRP A 328 6.97 1.90 14.89
N LYS A 329 7.72 1.10 15.66
CA LYS A 329 7.98 1.37 17.07
C LYS A 329 8.67 2.70 17.30
N THR A 330 9.73 2.97 16.56
CA THR A 330 10.49 4.22 16.67
C THR A 330 9.62 5.42 16.30
N LEU A 331 8.88 5.32 15.18
CA LEU A 331 7.97 6.35 14.71
C LEU A 331 6.94 6.74 15.77
N LEU A 332 6.27 5.75 16.37
CA LEU A 332 5.22 5.98 17.34
C LEU A 332 5.75 6.47 18.69
N LEU A 333 6.93 5.99 19.14
CA LEU A 333 7.58 6.51 20.33
C LEU A 333 7.99 7.98 20.18
N GLU A 334 8.54 8.37 19.03
CA GLU A 334 8.89 9.77 18.78
C GLU A 334 7.65 10.65 18.61
N TYR A 335 6.62 10.15 17.91
CA TYR A 335 5.35 10.86 17.74
C TYR A 335 4.66 11.11 19.10
N ALA A 336 4.63 10.12 19.99
CA ALA A 336 4.00 10.25 21.30
C ALA A 336 4.57 11.39 22.15
N LYS A 337 5.88 11.67 22.02
CA LYS A 337 6.54 12.79 22.73
C LYS A 337 6.05 14.16 22.27
N LEU A 338 5.43 14.24 21.09
CA LEU A 338 4.92 15.49 20.52
C LEU A 338 3.51 15.84 21.00
N LEU A 339 2.80 14.91 21.64
CA LEU A 339 1.48 15.18 22.20
C LEU A 339 1.60 16.14 23.40
N THR A 340 0.80 17.20 23.38
CA THR A 340 0.74 18.21 24.44
C THR A 340 -0.39 17.97 25.44
N TYR A 341 -1.05 16.82 25.34
CA TYR A 341 -2.18 16.41 26.17
C TYR A 341 -2.15 14.90 26.41
N VAL A 342 -2.89 14.45 27.43
CA VAL A 342 -3.07 13.03 27.71
C VAL A 342 -4.33 12.54 26.98
N PRO A 343 -4.22 11.56 26.07
CA PRO A 343 -5.37 10.98 25.39
C PRO A 343 -6.38 10.39 26.39
N THR A 344 -7.66 10.51 26.07
CA THR A 344 -8.74 9.91 26.86
C THR A 344 -9.56 8.96 26.02
N TRP A 345 -10.01 7.85 26.62
CA TRP A 345 -10.83 6.86 25.93
C TRP A 345 -12.10 7.47 25.30
N ARG A 346 -12.35 7.10 24.04
CA ARG A 346 -13.50 7.51 23.24
C ARG A 346 -14.54 6.40 23.26
N LYS A 347 -15.72 6.68 23.83
CA LYS A 347 -16.81 5.68 24.00
C LYS A 347 -17.37 5.17 22.67
N ASP A 348 -17.20 5.94 21.60
CA ASP A 348 -17.62 5.63 20.24
C ASP A 348 -16.63 4.71 19.50
N TYR A 349 -15.49 4.38 20.09
CA TYR A 349 -14.47 3.55 19.47
C TYR A 349 -14.49 2.12 20.00
N HIS A 350 -14.18 1.19 19.11
CA HIS A 350 -14.08 -0.24 19.42
C HIS A 350 -12.63 -0.60 19.72
N GLU A 351 -12.43 -1.43 20.74
CA GLU A 351 -11.13 -2.00 21.03
C GLU A 351 -10.74 -2.99 19.92
N ILE A 352 -9.48 -2.91 19.47
CA ILE A 352 -8.90 -3.87 18.53
C ILE A 352 -8.02 -4.83 19.33
N LEU A 353 -8.41 -6.10 19.37
CA LEU A 353 -7.71 -7.13 20.11
C LEU A 353 -6.73 -7.89 19.21
N SER A 354 -5.57 -8.27 19.77
CA SER A 354 -4.70 -9.22 19.07
C SER A 354 -5.35 -10.61 19.00
N PRO A 355 -5.04 -11.41 17.96
CA PRO A 355 -5.52 -12.81 17.87
C PRO A 355 -5.10 -13.70 19.04
N ALA A 356 -4.09 -13.32 19.81
CA ALA A 356 -3.67 -14.01 21.02
C ALA A 356 -4.57 -13.67 22.23
N GLN A 357 -5.12 -12.45 22.28
CA GLN A 357 -6.03 -11.97 23.31
C GLN A 357 -7.48 -12.44 23.07
N SER A 358 -7.90 -12.58 21.82
CA SER A 358 -9.26 -13.07 21.50
C SER A 358 -9.49 -14.55 21.86
N LYS A 359 -8.43 -15.35 21.99
CA LYS A 359 -8.50 -16.76 22.42
C LYS A 359 -8.57 -16.95 23.94
N SER A 360 -8.30 -15.92 24.74
CA SER A 360 -8.43 -15.98 26.19
C SER A 360 -9.80 -15.53 26.71
N GLU A 361 -10.67 -15.04 25.83
CA GLU A 361 -12.02 -14.56 26.15
C GLU A 361 -13.16 -15.49 25.68
N LEU A 362 -12.80 -16.62 25.07
CA LEU A 362 -13.69 -17.75 24.73
C LEU A 362 -13.30 -18.96 25.57
#